data_AF-A0A8S1MNR8-F1
#
_entry.id   AF-A0A8S1MNR8-F1
#
_cell.length_a   1.000
_cell.length_b   1.000
_cell.length_c   1.000
_cell.angle_alpha   90.00
_cell.angle_beta   90.00
_cell.angle_gamma   90.00
#
_symmetry.space_group_name_H-M   'P 1'
#
loop_
_entity.id
_entity.type
_entity.pdbx_description
1 polymer ?
#
loop_
_entity_poly.entity_id
_entity_poly.type
_entity_poly.pdbx_seq_one_letter_code
_entity_poly.pdbx_strand_id
1 'polypeptide(L)'
;MLPILLIVNLITSSAAQPYVGQTACTGLASGVCTSSVTSGIGYCYWESGSCLTLPCYMIDEVASCRTGSGLPVGGASTLCDSLETFSLQYDNVCCDKSEGKLNYALVRFTKTSDGYFDKASDGTTLLTALTTQTSATIFQLYTVNPWKIMPSFTTSLPAVADFQTQLGNILDRYVALATALQDQPDSHPFYIERTVYQSLQLLRDFVVLQTSNQSTMRDIVLKKIWSVALIGLFRMIKFQPNYYQTNYYFINFAIIPYSRNSLTMNGQQHSTKIDWSGYNYASNGFLMVYSFPPEIFGIRNAYSDVICLRPTIAASPAYSATENNFDPLFKPLTITWSWTDTSLTVVAANLKLFKFPIGDALEASITQESGVTFTCNLGAKYCVSTSITTTPPNTGVNYFISTGQGAVADKNKVQCRLQGKSWSGTVCS
;
A
#
# COMPACT_ATOMS: atom_id res chain seq x y z
N MET A 1 22.89 -51.06 48.22
CA MET A 1 22.92 -49.58 48.22
C MET A 1 23.05 -49.12 46.78
N LEU A 2 21.97 -48.57 46.20
CA LEU A 2 22.02 -47.93 44.88
C LEU A 2 22.62 -46.52 45.04
N PRO A 3 23.56 -46.09 44.18
CA PRO A 3 23.97 -44.69 44.13
C PRO A 3 22.87 -43.88 43.43
N ILE A 4 22.33 -42.88 44.13
CA ILE A 4 21.46 -41.87 43.53
C ILE A 4 22.37 -40.89 42.77
N LEU A 5 22.27 -40.88 41.44
CA LEU A 5 22.88 -39.87 40.60
C LEU A 5 22.09 -38.58 40.75
N LEU A 6 22.58 -37.65 41.57
CA LEU A 6 22.02 -36.31 41.69
C LEU A 6 22.48 -35.49 40.47
N ILE A 7 21.66 -35.44 39.42
CA ILE A 7 21.86 -34.48 38.32
C ILE A 7 21.45 -33.10 38.84
N VAL A 8 22.42 -32.37 39.36
CA VAL A 8 22.28 -30.92 39.56
C VAL A 8 22.33 -30.30 38.16
N ASN A 9 21.15 -29.99 37.59
CA ASN A 9 21.09 -29.02 36.51
C ASN A 9 21.59 -27.69 37.10
N LEU A 10 22.88 -27.41 36.93
CA LEU A 10 23.37 -26.05 36.89
C LEU A 10 22.63 -25.38 35.74
N ILE A 11 21.48 -24.78 36.05
CA ILE A 11 20.99 -23.64 35.29
C ILE A 11 22.04 -22.57 35.56
N THR A 12 23.16 -22.64 34.84
CA THR A 12 23.93 -21.43 34.57
C THR A 12 22.90 -20.47 34.03
N SER A 13 22.65 -19.38 34.74
CA SER A 13 21.96 -18.23 34.19
C SER A 13 22.67 -17.93 32.88
N SER A 14 22.12 -18.41 31.77
CA SER A 14 22.44 -17.85 30.47
C SER A 14 22.10 -16.39 30.68
N ALA A 15 23.13 -15.54 30.78
CA ALA A 15 22.94 -14.12 30.63
C ALA A 15 22.03 -14.00 29.41
N ALA A 16 20.79 -13.55 29.63
CA ALA A 16 19.89 -13.31 28.53
C ALA A 16 20.70 -12.40 27.60
N GLN A 17 21.06 -12.92 26.43
CA GLN A 17 21.74 -12.11 25.42
C GLN A 17 20.88 -10.85 25.32
N PRO A 18 21.42 -9.65 25.61
CA PRO A 18 20.61 -8.45 25.57
C PRO A 18 19.94 -8.43 24.21
N TYR A 19 18.60 -8.41 24.20
CA TYR A 19 17.84 -8.35 22.96
C TYR A 19 18.44 -7.19 22.16
N VAL A 20 18.84 -7.44 20.91
CA VAL A 20 19.53 -6.44 20.09
C VAL A 20 18.71 -5.15 20.07
N GLY A 21 17.38 -5.26 20.07
CA GLY A 21 16.37 -4.21 20.21
C GLY A 21 16.42 -3.32 21.44
N GLN A 22 17.20 -3.63 22.48
CA GLN A 22 17.31 -2.79 23.68
C GLN A 22 18.41 -1.72 23.57
N THR A 23 19.33 -1.86 22.61
CA THR A 23 20.39 -0.88 22.38
C THR A 23 19.84 0.28 21.55
N ALA A 24 20.13 1.53 21.89
CA ALA A 24 19.78 2.65 20.99
C ALA A 24 20.59 2.53 19.68
N CYS A 25 19.99 2.88 18.54
CA CYS A 25 20.69 2.78 17.25
C CYS A 25 22.03 3.53 17.22
N THR A 26 22.13 4.67 17.90
CA THR A 26 23.36 5.46 18.04
C THR A 26 24.50 4.70 18.74
N GLY A 27 24.19 3.66 19.52
CA GLY A 27 25.15 2.78 20.18
C GLY A 27 25.54 1.55 19.36
N LEU A 28 24.95 1.32 18.18
CA LEU A 28 25.26 0.18 17.34
C LEU A 28 26.47 0.46 16.42
N ALA A 29 27.42 -0.47 16.39
CA ALA A 29 28.48 -0.48 15.40
C ALA A 29 27.92 -0.73 13.99
N SER A 30 28.64 -0.25 12.96
CA SER A 30 28.23 -0.37 11.56
C SER A 30 27.82 -1.79 11.19
N GLY A 31 28.59 -2.81 11.59
CA GLY A 31 28.30 -4.22 11.29
C GLY A 31 27.00 -4.76 11.88
N VAL A 32 26.59 -4.29 13.07
CA VAL A 32 25.35 -4.71 13.75
C VAL A 32 24.16 -3.92 13.19
N CYS A 33 24.38 -2.63 12.92
CA CYS A 33 23.40 -1.81 12.25
C CYS A 33 23.11 -2.36 10.86
N THR A 34 24.14 -2.62 10.05
CA THR A 34 24.03 -3.19 8.71
C THR A 34 23.42 -4.57 8.71
N SER A 35 23.69 -5.46 9.68
CA SER A 35 23.05 -6.79 9.73
C SER A 35 21.53 -6.74 9.91
N SER A 36 21.03 -5.73 10.62
CA SER A 36 19.60 -5.43 10.74
C SER A 36 19.02 -5.02 9.37
N VAL A 37 19.83 -4.28 8.61
CA VAL A 37 19.51 -3.93 7.23
C VAL A 37 19.64 -5.18 6.31
N THR A 38 20.62 -6.06 6.52
CA THR A 38 20.90 -7.24 5.67
C THR A 38 19.83 -8.32 5.77
N SER A 39 19.28 -8.54 6.95
CA SER A 39 18.15 -9.46 7.12
C SER A 39 16.82 -8.83 6.68
N GLY A 40 16.80 -7.51 6.48
CA GLY A 40 15.56 -6.74 6.38
C GLY A 40 14.72 -6.86 7.66
N ILE A 41 15.34 -7.23 8.77
CA ILE A 41 14.77 -7.50 10.09
C ILE A 41 15.55 -6.69 11.11
N GLY A 42 14.86 -5.78 11.79
CA GLY A 42 15.36 -5.05 12.95
C GLY A 42 14.65 -3.72 13.15
N TYR A 43 15.36 -2.78 13.78
CA TYR A 43 14.82 -1.49 14.20
C TYR A 43 15.73 -0.30 13.86
N CYS A 44 16.88 -0.55 13.22
CA CYS A 44 17.82 0.47 12.79
C CYS A 44 18.28 0.26 11.34
N TYR A 45 18.79 1.32 10.73
CA TYR A 45 19.46 1.28 9.44
C TYR A 45 20.71 2.17 9.40
N TRP A 46 21.66 1.80 8.55
CA TRP A 46 22.92 2.53 8.39
C TRP A 46 22.81 3.56 7.27
N GLU A 47 23.13 4.81 7.59
CA GLU A 47 23.09 5.93 6.66
C GLU A 47 24.21 6.92 6.94
N SER A 48 24.98 7.26 5.90
CA SER A 48 26.00 8.33 5.92
C SER A 48 26.97 8.29 7.10
N GLY A 49 27.40 7.08 7.49
CA GLY A 49 28.37 6.88 8.58
C GLY A 49 27.76 6.81 9.99
N SER A 50 26.43 6.76 10.10
CA SER A 50 25.71 6.67 11.37
C SER A 50 24.61 5.61 11.32
N CYS A 51 24.23 5.10 12.49
CA CYS A 51 23.11 4.18 12.63
C CYS A 51 21.89 4.92 13.16
N LEU A 52 20.78 4.87 12.41
CA LEU A 52 19.56 5.62 12.66
C LEU A 52 18.39 4.66 12.90
N THR A 53 17.42 5.10 13.71
CA THR A 53 16.21 4.32 13.98
C THR A 53 15.30 4.28 12.75
N LEU A 54 14.76 3.10 12.45
CA LEU A 54 13.74 2.94 11.41
C LEU A 54 12.44 3.65 11.82
N PRO A 55 11.61 4.08 10.85
CA PRO A 55 10.24 4.49 11.15
C PRO A 55 9.49 3.38 11.91
N CYS A 56 8.66 3.73 12.89
CA CYS A 56 8.08 2.74 13.81
C CYS A 56 7.33 1.61 13.09
N TYR A 57 6.57 1.93 12.04
CA TYR A 57 5.84 0.93 11.26
C TYR A 57 6.73 -0.07 10.49
N MET A 58 7.99 0.27 10.25
CA MET A 58 8.98 -0.58 9.57
C MET A 58 9.78 -1.45 10.54
N ILE A 59 9.73 -1.16 11.84
CA ILE A 59 10.33 -1.99 12.88
C ILE A 59 9.56 -3.32 12.92
N ASP A 60 10.29 -4.42 12.91
CA ASP A 60 9.77 -5.79 13.08
C ASP A 60 10.30 -6.48 14.34
N GLU A 61 11.17 -5.81 15.11
CA GLU A 61 11.58 -6.22 16.44
C GLU A 61 10.73 -5.54 17.52
N VAL A 62 9.75 -6.26 18.07
CA VAL A 62 8.83 -5.73 19.09
C VAL A 62 9.55 -5.23 20.35
N ALA A 63 10.68 -5.86 20.72
CA ALA A 63 11.45 -5.47 21.89
C ALA A 63 11.96 -4.02 21.79
N SER A 64 12.16 -3.52 20.57
CA SER A 64 12.70 -2.20 20.30
C SER A 64 11.74 -1.06 20.64
N CYS A 65 10.42 -1.31 20.65
CA CYS A 65 9.41 -0.27 20.91
C CYS A 65 8.67 -0.43 22.25
N ARG A 66 9.07 -1.37 23.11
CA ARG A 66 8.43 -1.56 24.43
C ARG A 66 8.87 -0.49 25.44
N THR A 67 7.92 -0.05 26.27
CA THR A 67 8.15 0.86 27.40
C THR A 67 7.63 0.26 28.72
N GLY A 68 8.45 0.18 29.78
CA GLY A 68 7.96 0.19 31.18
C GLY A 68 7.93 -1.10 32.04
N SER A 69 7.87 -0.84 33.36
CA SER A 69 7.65 -1.72 34.55
C SER A 69 8.63 -2.86 34.87
N GLY A 70 9.94 -2.60 34.75
CA GLY A 70 11.00 -3.52 35.19
C GLY A 70 11.72 -4.25 34.06
N LEU A 71 11.33 -3.98 32.81
CA LEU A 71 12.04 -4.42 31.61
C LEU A 71 12.94 -3.29 31.07
N PRO A 72 14.11 -3.61 30.50
CA PRO A 72 14.93 -2.63 29.80
C PRO A 72 14.11 -1.90 28.73
N VAL A 73 14.30 -0.58 28.66
CA VAL A 73 13.65 0.32 27.71
C VAL A 73 14.16 -0.02 26.30
N GLY A 74 13.26 -0.21 25.32
CA GLY A 74 13.62 -0.55 23.95
C GLY A 74 14.34 0.61 23.21
N GLY A 75 15.16 0.28 22.21
CA GLY A 75 16.02 1.21 21.47
C GLY A 75 15.29 2.27 20.63
N ALA A 76 13.99 2.11 20.38
CA ALA A 76 13.10 3.04 19.69
C ALA A 76 11.91 3.52 20.55
N SER A 77 11.86 3.13 21.83
CA SER A 77 10.73 3.37 22.75
C SER A 77 10.51 4.84 23.14
N THR A 78 11.33 5.77 22.68
CA THR A 78 11.05 7.22 22.83
C THR A 78 10.09 7.75 21.76
N LEU A 79 10.02 7.07 20.61
CA LEU A 79 9.23 7.48 19.44
C LEU A 79 8.13 6.48 19.08
N CYS A 80 8.35 5.19 19.41
CA CYS A 80 7.47 4.10 19.05
C CYS A 80 6.87 3.41 20.28
N ASP A 81 5.62 2.97 20.18
CA ASP A 81 5.00 2.02 21.11
C ASP A 81 4.79 0.67 20.41
N SER A 82 4.81 -0.41 21.20
CA SER A 82 4.48 -1.74 20.70
C SER A 82 2.99 -1.89 20.42
N LEU A 83 2.66 -2.53 19.29
CA LEU A 83 1.28 -2.92 18.98
C LEU A 83 0.92 -4.16 19.80
N GLU A 84 -0.02 -4.03 20.74
CA GLU A 84 -0.47 -5.14 21.59
C GLU A 84 -1.32 -6.16 20.83
N THR A 85 -2.13 -5.69 19.88
CA THR A 85 -2.98 -6.54 19.03
C THR A 85 -3.02 -5.98 17.61
N PHE A 86 -2.63 -6.79 16.64
CA PHE A 86 -2.84 -6.49 15.22
C PHE A 86 -3.20 -7.76 14.45
N SER A 87 -3.69 -7.61 13.21
CA SER A 87 -4.07 -8.77 12.39
C SER A 87 -2.82 -9.58 12.01
N LEU A 88 -2.91 -10.91 12.11
CA LEU A 88 -1.85 -11.87 11.75
C LEU A 88 -1.46 -11.82 10.25
N GLN A 89 -2.25 -11.12 9.43
CA GLN A 89 -1.95 -10.91 8.01
C GLN A 89 -0.79 -9.92 7.78
N TYR A 90 -0.38 -9.16 8.80
CA TYR A 90 0.55 -8.05 8.69
C TYR A 90 1.72 -8.19 9.67
N ASP A 91 2.89 -7.69 9.28
CA ASP A 91 4.16 -7.81 10.02
C ASP A 91 4.43 -6.64 10.99
N ASN A 92 3.53 -5.66 11.10
CA ASN A 92 3.76 -4.51 11.97
C ASN A 92 3.75 -4.92 13.45
N VAL A 93 4.79 -4.52 14.18
CA VAL A 93 4.88 -4.76 15.64
C VAL A 93 4.99 -3.48 16.46
N CYS A 94 5.23 -2.34 15.81
CA CYS A 94 5.31 -1.02 16.45
C CYS A 94 4.47 0.02 15.70
N CYS A 95 4.04 1.06 16.41
CA CYS A 95 3.41 2.26 15.85
C CYS A 95 3.99 3.53 16.49
N ASP A 96 3.76 4.68 15.86
CA ASP A 96 4.19 5.96 16.40
C ASP A 96 3.40 6.29 17.69
N LYS A 97 4.11 6.67 18.76
CA LYS A 97 3.47 7.02 20.05
C LYS A 97 2.44 8.13 19.93
N SER A 98 2.71 9.09 19.05
CA SER A 98 1.85 10.25 18.83
C SER A 98 0.51 9.89 18.19
N GLU A 99 0.42 8.75 17.50
CA GLU A 99 -0.81 8.33 16.82
C GLU A 99 -1.68 7.39 17.69
N GLY A 100 -1.07 6.68 18.64
CA GLY A 100 -1.76 5.76 19.55
C GLY A 100 -2.40 4.53 18.87
N LYS A 101 -2.25 4.39 17.55
CA LYS A 101 -2.72 3.28 16.71
C LYS A 101 -1.90 3.24 15.42
N LEU A 102 -1.91 2.10 14.72
CA LEU A 102 -1.30 2.01 13.39
C LEU A 102 -2.21 2.63 12.33
N ASN A 103 -1.70 3.62 11.59
CA ASN A 103 -2.36 4.12 10.39
C ASN A 103 -2.35 3.05 9.29
N TYR A 104 -3.49 2.83 8.62
CA TYR A 104 -3.65 1.86 7.54
C TYR A 104 -2.69 2.10 6.36
N ALA A 105 -2.30 3.36 6.13
CA ALA A 105 -1.27 3.73 5.16
C ALA A 105 0.11 3.14 5.46
N LEU A 106 0.35 2.72 6.71
CA LEU A 106 1.63 2.22 7.23
C LEU A 106 1.62 0.72 7.50
N VAL A 107 0.51 0.05 7.20
CA VAL A 107 0.41 -1.40 7.32
C VAL A 107 1.38 -2.09 6.37
N ARG A 108 1.99 -3.19 6.83
CA ARG A 108 2.96 -4.00 6.10
C ARG A 108 2.43 -5.42 5.98
N PHE A 109 2.22 -5.87 4.76
CA PHE A 109 2.00 -7.28 4.47
C PHE A 109 3.25 -8.09 4.78
N THR A 110 3.03 -9.36 5.11
CA THR A 110 4.10 -10.27 5.44
C THR A 110 5.12 -10.45 4.32
N LYS A 111 6.40 -10.36 4.69
CA LYS A 111 7.49 -10.66 3.76
C LYS A 111 7.54 -12.17 3.49
N THR A 112 7.44 -12.52 2.23
CA THR A 112 7.66 -13.90 1.77
C THR A 112 9.15 -14.11 1.47
N SER A 113 9.73 -15.22 1.90
CA SER A 113 11.15 -15.55 1.67
C SER A 113 11.37 -16.49 0.47
N ASP A 114 10.31 -17.09 -0.03
CA ASP A 114 10.27 -17.97 -1.19
C ASP A 114 10.25 -17.18 -2.51
N GLY A 115 10.54 -17.85 -3.62
CA GLY A 115 10.55 -17.27 -4.97
C GLY A 115 11.88 -16.64 -5.41
N TYR A 116 11.88 -15.99 -6.58
CA TYR A 116 13.03 -15.26 -7.14
C TYR A 116 12.56 -13.87 -7.59
N PHE A 117 13.41 -12.84 -7.58
CA PHE A 117 12.98 -11.53 -8.11
C PHE A 117 13.12 -11.46 -9.63
N ASP A 118 14.08 -12.20 -10.18
CA ASP A 118 14.49 -12.17 -11.59
C ASP A 118 14.25 -13.48 -12.33
N LYS A 119 13.74 -14.53 -11.65
CA LYS A 119 13.55 -15.86 -12.24
C LYS A 119 12.17 -16.43 -11.99
N ALA A 120 11.80 -17.37 -12.87
CA ALA A 120 10.65 -18.23 -12.70
C ALA A 120 10.86 -19.24 -11.55
N SER A 121 9.82 -20.02 -11.27
CA SER A 121 9.81 -21.09 -10.26
C SER A 121 10.88 -22.17 -10.47
N ASP A 122 11.39 -22.31 -11.69
CA ASP A 122 12.45 -23.27 -12.03
C ASP A 122 13.85 -22.82 -11.57
N GLY A 123 14.00 -21.57 -11.14
CA GLY A 123 15.27 -21.00 -10.68
C GLY A 123 16.31 -20.79 -11.78
N THR A 124 15.96 -21.02 -13.04
CA THR A 124 16.87 -20.91 -14.20
C THR A 124 16.37 -19.95 -15.26
N THR A 125 15.07 -19.91 -15.52
CA THR A 125 14.49 -19.07 -16.57
C THR A 125 14.39 -17.64 -16.06
N LEU A 126 15.08 -16.73 -16.76
CA LEU A 126 15.00 -15.30 -16.47
C LEU A 126 13.59 -14.77 -16.76
N LEU A 127 13.11 -13.88 -15.89
CA LEU A 127 11.80 -13.28 -15.99
C LEU A 127 11.60 -12.54 -17.31
N THR A 128 12.65 -11.90 -17.82
CA THR A 128 12.66 -11.20 -19.11
C THR A 128 12.54 -12.14 -20.31
N ALA A 129 12.93 -13.41 -20.17
CA ALA A 129 12.86 -14.42 -21.23
C ALA A 129 11.49 -15.09 -21.32
N LEU A 130 10.69 -15.01 -20.24
CA LEU A 130 9.29 -15.34 -20.36
C LEU A 130 8.70 -14.35 -21.38
N THR A 131 8.02 -14.83 -22.42
CA THR A 131 7.24 -13.98 -23.36
C THR A 131 5.77 -14.38 -23.43
N THR A 132 5.44 -15.66 -23.23
CA THR A 132 4.07 -16.21 -23.19
C THR A 132 3.88 -17.16 -21.99
N GLN A 133 2.63 -17.45 -21.59
CA GLN A 133 2.31 -18.42 -20.52
C GLN A 133 1.02 -19.19 -20.83
N THR A 134 0.95 -20.44 -20.36
CA THR A 134 -0.24 -21.31 -20.41
C THR A 134 -0.87 -21.43 -19.01
N SER A 135 -2.06 -22.05 -18.86
CA SER A 135 -2.64 -22.32 -17.53
C SER A 135 -1.67 -23.12 -16.66
N ALA A 136 -0.99 -24.10 -17.27
CA ALA A 136 -0.03 -24.97 -16.61
C ALA A 136 1.28 -24.28 -16.21
N THR A 137 1.54 -23.04 -16.64
CA THR A 137 2.83 -22.37 -16.38
C THR A 137 2.68 -20.95 -15.83
N ILE A 138 1.44 -20.43 -15.72
CA ILE A 138 1.19 -19.08 -15.21
C ILE A 138 1.71 -18.84 -13.78
N PHE A 139 1.81 -19.91 -12.98
CA PHE A 139 2.37 -19.86 -11.63
C PHE A 139 3.83 -19.42 -11.60
N GLN A 140 4.59 -19.59 -12.69
CA GLN A 140 5.97 -19.11 -12.80
C GLN A 140 6.08 -17.59 -12.59
N LEU A 141 5.03 -16.84 -12.92
CA LEU A 141 4.98 -15.40 -12.67
C LEU A 141 4.68 -15.09 -11.19
N TYR A 142 3.88 -15.92 -10.53
CA TYR A 142 3.51 -15.73 -9.12
C TYR A 142 4.61 -16.14 -8.15
N THR A 143 5.58 -16.94 -8.58
CA THR A 143 6.80 -17.20 -7.80
C THR A 143 7.79 -16.05 -7.87
N VAL A 144 7.55 -15.04 -8.71
CA VAL A 144 8.33 -13.81 -8.67
C VAL A 144 7.99 -13.06 -7.39
N ASN A 145 9.01 -12.77 -6.59
CA ASN A 145 8.83 -12.12 -5.29
C ASN A 145 9.45 -10.72 -5.31
N PRO A 146 8.62 -9.66 -5.46
CA PRO A 146 9.09 -8.28 -5.48
C PRO A 146 9.90 -7.90 -4.23
N TRP A 147 9.67 -8.56 -3.07
CA TRP A 147 10.41 -8.26 -1.84
C TRP A 147 11.90 -8.52 -1.94
N LYS A 148 12.32 -9.46 -2.78
CA LYS A 148 13.74 -9.76 -3.00
C LYS A 148 14.49 -8.67 -3.77
N ILE A 149 13.79 -7.68 -4.33
CA ILE A 149 14.39 -6.46 -4.91
C ILE A 149 14.90 -5.53 -3.83
N MET A 150 14.24 -5.50 -2.67
CA MET A 150 14.82 -4.83 -1.51
C MET A 150 16.01 -5.68 -1.09
N PRO A 151 17.25 -5.21 -1.30
CA PRO A 151 18.40 -6.05 -1.07
C PRO A 151 18.45 -6.46 0.40
N SER A 152 19.04 -7.62 0.66
CA SER A 152 19.81 -7.77 1.89
C SER A 152 20.89 -6.70 1.81
N PHE A 153 20.75 -5.62 2.56
CA PHE A 153 21.71 -4.52 2.55
C PHE A 153 23.03 -5.01 3.15
N THR A 154 23.91 -5.55 2.30
CA THR A 154 25.15 -6.20 2.74
C THR A 154 26.25 -5.18 3.04
N THR A 155 26.23 -4.00 2.40
CA THR A 155 27.27 -2.95 2.59
C THR A 155 26.79 -1.53 2.29
N SER A 156 25.71 -1.33 1.52
CA SER A 156 25.16 -0.01 1.19
C SER A 156 23.65 -0.09 0.88
N LEU A 157 22.98 1.06 0.89
CA LEU A 157 21.61 1.16 0.36
C LEU A 157 21.59 0.85 -1.16
N PRO A 158 20.54 0.22 -1.70
CA PRO A 158 20.39 -0.04 -3.14
C PRO A 158 20.39 1.25 -3.97
N ALA A 159 20.90 1.21 -5.20
CA ALA A 159 20.74 2.34 -6.10
C ALA A 159 19.27 2.50 -6.56
N VAL A 160 18.80 3.74 -6.71
CA VAL A 160 17.46 4.05 -7.23
C VAL A 160 17.23 3.43 -8.61
N ALA A 161 18.24 3.47 -9.48
CA ALA A 161 18.18 2.93 -10.83
C ALA A 161 17.98 1.41 -10.84
N ASP A 162 18.61 0.69 -9.91
CA ASP A 162 18.48 -0.77 -9.81
C ASP A 162 17.07 -1.16 -9.34
N PHE A 163 16.54 -0.48 -8.32
CA PHE A 163 15.17 -0.68 -7.87
C PHE A 163 14.16 -0.41 -9.00
N GLN A 164 14.31 0.72 -9.71
CA GLN A 164 13.46 1.06 -10.84
C GLN A 164 13.49 -0.03 -11.92
N THR A 165 14.68 -0.49 -12.28
CA THR A 165 14.89 -1.45 -13.36
C THR A 165 14.33 -2.81 -12.98
N GLN A 166 14.65 -3.30 -11.79
CA GLN A 166 14.21 -4.62 -11.34
C GLN A 166 12.69 -4.67 -11.14
N LEU A 167 12.11 -3.71 -10.39
CA LEU A 167 10.67 -3.67 -10.18
C LEU A 167 9.93 -3.36 -11.48
N GLY A 168 10.48 -2.46 -12.30
CA GLY A 168 9.96 -2.15 -13.63
C GLY A 168 9.88 -3.39 -14.53
N ASN A 169 10.94 -4.20 -14.58
CA ASN A 169 10.98 -5.44 -15.36
C ASN A 169 9.93 -6.46 -14.89
N ILE A 170 9.73 -6.59 -13.57
CA ILE A 170 8.68 -7.45 -13.03
C ILE A 170 7.31 -6.97 -13.48
N LEU A 171 7.00 -5.69 -13.29
CA LEU A 171 5.70 -5.12 -13.64
C LEU A 171 5.44 -5.16 -15.15
N ASP A 172 6.46 -4.88 -15.97
CA ASP A 172 6.37 -5.00 -17.44
C ASP A 172 6.05 -6.43 -17.87
N ARG A 173 6.53 -7.42 -17.12
CA ARG A 173 6.21 -8.80 -17.42
C ARG A 173 4.74 -9.14 -17.17
N TYR A 174 4.15 -8.64 -16.09
CA TYR A 174 2.70 -8.76 -15.86
C TYR A 174 1.92 -8.10 -17.00
N VAL A 175 2.37 -6.92 -17.45
CA VAL A 175 1.72 -6.20 -18.57
C VAL A 175 1.83 -6.98 -19.88
N ALA A 176 3.01 -7.52 -20.22
CA ALA A 176 3.22 -8.33 -21.42
C ALA A 176 2.38 -9.62 -21.43
N LEU A 177 2.02 -10.14 -20.25
CA LEU A 177 1.21 -11.34 -20.06
C LEU A 177 -0.27 -11.08 -19.75
N ALA A 178 -0.74 -9.84 -19.89
CA ALA A 178 -2.09 -9.42 -19.47
C ALA A 178 -3.21 -10.37 -19.95
N THR A 179 -3.19 -10.77 -21.22
CA THR A 179 -4.18 -11.70 -21.80
C THR A 179 -4.18 -13.04 -21.09
N ALA A 180 -3.00 -13.66 -20.90
CA ALA A 180 -2.89 -14.93 -20.20
C ALA A 180 -3.35 -14.80 -18.73
N LEU A 181 -2.99 -13.71 -18.06
CA LEU A 181 -3.42 -13.45 -16.68
C LEU A 181 -4.93 -13.26 -16.55
N GLN A 182 -5.62 -12.80 -17.59
CA GLN A 182 -7.08 -12.63 -17.59
C GLN A 182 -7.83 -13.91 -17.94
N ASP A 183 -7.35 -14.65 -18.94
CA ASP A 183 -8.11 -15.71 -19.59
C ASP A 183 -7.88 -17.10 -18.98
N GLN A 184 -6.72 -17.33 -18.37
CA GLN A 184 -6.39 -18.64 -17.85
C GLN A 184 -7.23 -18.99 -16.61
N PRO A 185 -7.88 -20.17 -16.55
CA PRO A 185 -8.70 -20.58 -15.41
C PRO A 185 -7.95 -20.56 -14.08
N ASP A 186 -6.68 -21.01 -14.09
CA ASP A 186 -5.83 -21.14 -12.90
C ASP A 186 -5.22 -19.82 -12.42
N SER A 187 -5.39 -18.73 -13.17
CA SER A 187 -4.96 -17.40 -12.76
C SER A 187 -5.90 -16.86 -11.68
N HIS A 188 -5.56 -16.97 -10.39
CA HIS A 188 -6.42 -16.42 -9.33
C HIS A 188 -6.17 -14.91 -9.12
N PRO A 189 -7.20 -14.03 -9.05
CA PRO A 189 -7.02 -12.58 -8.86
C PRO A 189 -6.11 -12.19 -7.69
N PHE A 190 -6.22 -12.92 -6.58
CA PHE A 190 -5.35 -12.79 -5.39
C PHE A 190 -3.86 -12.62 -5.71
N TYR A 191 -3.29 -13.40 -6.64
CA TYR A 191 -1.86 -13.31 -6.93
C TYR A 191 -1.48 -12.03 -7.67
N ILE A 192 -2.39 -11.49 -8.48
CA ILE A 192 -2.20 -10.22 -9.17
C ILE A 192 -2.38 -9.06 -8.18
N GLU A 193 -3.39 -9.14 -7.31
CA GLU A 193 -3.57 -8.18 -6.19
C GLU A 193 -2.33 -8.13 -5.29
N ARG A 194 -1.75 -9.30 -4.98
CA ARG A 194 -0.52 -9.41 -4.20
C ARG A 194 0.61 -8.66 -4.82
N THR A 195 0.84 -8.83 -6.10
CA THR A 195 1.87 -8.05 -6.81
C THR A 195 1.62 -6.56 -6.71
N VAL A 196 0.37 -6.10 -6.79
CA VAL A 196 0.03 -4.67 -6.65
C VAL A 196 0.35 -4.17 -5.24
N TYR A 197 -0.18 -4.81 -4.19
CA TYR A 197 0.00 -4.30 -2.83
C TYR A 197 1.45 -4.43 -2.36
N GLN A 198 2.17 -5.50 -2.74
CA GLN A 198 3.59 -5.65 -2.43
C GLN A 198 4.45 -4.62 -3.16
N SER A 199 4.15 -4.32 -4.43
CA SER A 199 4.88 -3.29 -5.20
C SER A 199 4.64 -1.89 -4.65
N LEU A 200 3.40 -1.58 -4.24
CA LEU A 200 3.08 -0.32 -3.56
C LEU A 200 3.80 -0.21 -2.21
N GLN A 201 3.82 -1.29 -1.42
CA GLN A 201 4.53 -1.32 -0.15
C GLN A 201 6.04 -1.17 -0.34
N LEU A 202 6.62 -1.82 -1.33
CA LEU A 202 8.03 -1.67 -1.69
C LEU A 202 8.36 -0.23 -2.08
N LEU A 203 7.54 0.38 -2.93
CA LEU A 203 7.71 1.77 -3.34
C LEU A 203 7.62 2.75 -2.15
N ARG A 204 6.77 2.44 -1.16
CA ARG A 204 6.65 3.21 0.09
C ARG A 204 7.86 3.00 1.02
N ASP A 205 8.24 1.75 1.24
CA ASP A 205 9.27 1.32 2.21
C ASP A 205 10.71 1.52 1.67
N PHE A 206 10.88 1.87 0.38
CA PHE A 206 12.19 2.04 -0.24
C PHE A 206 12.92 3.28 0.29
N VAL A 207 13.84 3.03 1.23
CA VAL A 207 14.54 4.06 2.01
C VAL A 207 15.43 5.03 1.21
N VAL A 208 15.81 4.71 -0.03
CA VAL A 208 16.71 5.59 -0.83
C VAL A 208 15.95 6.70 -1.55
N LEU A 209 14.66 6.49 -1.85
CA LEU A 209 13.78 7.56 -2.34
C LEU A 209 13.70 8.73 -1.35
N GLN A 210 14.10 8.50 -0.11
CA GLN A 210 14.02 9.43 1.02
C GLN A 210 15.18 10.43 1.06
N THR A 211 16.30 10.15 0.37
CA THR A 211 17.54 10.95 0.47
C THR A 211 18.08 11.46 -0.87
N SER A 212 17.45 11.11 -1.99
CA SER A 212 17.79 11.62 -3.32
C SER A 212 16.84 12.72 -3.79
N ASN A 213 17.37 13.78 -4.44
CA ASN A 213 16.56 14.76 -5.16
C ASN A 213 15.67 14.04 -6.20
N GLN A 214 14.36 14.27 -6.11
CA GLN A 214 13.28 13.82 -6.99
C GLN A 214 13.67 12.85 -8.11
N SER A 215 13.44 11.55 -7.91
CA SER A 215 13.47 10.60 -9.02
C SER A 215 12.10 10.50 -9.67
N THR A 216 12.01 10.83 -10.97
CA THR A 216 10.87 10.49 -11.85
C THR A 216 10.52 8.98 -11.82
N MET A 217 11.44 8.15 -11.31
CA MET A 217 11.27 6.74 -10.99
C MET A 217 9.93 6.43 -10.33
N ARG A 218 9.55 7.17 -9.29
CA ARG A 218 8.33 6.87 -8.53
C ARG A 218 7.10 6.91 -9.42
N ASP A 219 6.98 7.95 -10.24
CA ASP A 219 5.86 8.11 -11.15
C ASP A 219 5.91 7.06 -12.28
N ILE A 220 7.10 6.70 -12.77
CA ILE A 220 7.30 5.62 -13.76
C ILE A 220 6.83 4.27 -13.21
N VAL A 221 7.29 3.88 -12.02
CA VAL A 221 6.95 2.61 -11.37
C VAL A 221 5.47 2.58 -11.02
N LEU A 222 4.93 3.66 -10.46
CA LEU A 222 3.53 3.74 -10.06
C LEU A 222 2.57 3.55 -11.25
N LYS A 223 2.88 4.15 -12.41
CA LYS A 223 2.10 3.93 -13.64
C LYS A 223 2.04 2.46 -14.01
N LYS A 224 3.16 1.73 -13.91
CA LYS A 224 3.22 0.28 -14.17
C LYS A 224 2.42 -0.52 -13.12
N ILE A 225 2.50 -0.17 -11.84
CA ILE A 225 1.70 -0.80 -10.78
C ILE A 225 0.20 -0.67 -11.08
N TRP A 226 -0.27 0.51 -11.50
CA TRP A 226 -1.67 0.71 -11.84
C TRP A 226 -2.12 -0.03 -13.09
N SER A 227 -1.22 -0.28 -14.05
CA SER A 227 -1.49 -1.19 -15.16
C SER A 227 -1.72 -2.62 -14.67
N VAL A 228 -0.91 -3.11 -13.73
CA VAL A 228 -1.11 -4.43 -13.11
C VAL A 228 -2.41 -4.48 -12.31
N ALA A 229 -2.76 -3.42 -11.58
CA ALA A 229 -4.05 -3.32 -10.88
C ALA A 229 -5.24 -3.42 -11.85
N LEU A 230 -5.16 -2.80 -13.02
CA LEU A 230 -6.20 -2.89 -14.05
C LEU A 230 -6.32 -4.32 -14.61
N ILE A 231 -5.19 -5.00 -14.85
CA ILE A 231 -5.19 -6.42 -15.25
C ILE A 231 -5.89 -7.27 -14.17
N GLY A 232 -5.61 -7.00 -12.89
CA GLY A 232 -6.27 -7.66 -11.77
C GLY A 232 -7.79 -7.45 -11.77
N LEU A 233 -8.26 -6.21 -11.93
CA LEU A 233 -9.69 -5.91 -12.00
C LEU A 233 -10.40 -6.61 -13.17
N PHE A 234 -9.79 -6.64 -14.36
CA PHE A 234 -10.35 -7.38 -15.49
C PHE A 234 -10.36 -8.89 -15.24
N ARG A 235 -9.33 -9.42 -14.57
CA ARG A 235 -9.35 -10.81 -14.14
C ARG A 235 -10.47 -11.10 -13.13
N MET A 236 -10.74 -10.19 -12.18
CA MET A 236 -11.86 -10.35 -11.23
C MET A 236 -13.22 -10.42 -11.93
N ILE A 237 -13.43 -9.65 -13.00
CA ILE A 237 -14.66 -9.73 -13.81
C ILE A 237 -14.82 -11.13 -14.39
N LYS A 238 -13.76 -11.72 -14.94
CA LYS A 238 -13.82 -13.09 -15.51
C LYS A 238 -13.91 -14.18 -14.45
N PHE A 239 -13.30 -13.96 -13.29
CA PHE A 239 -13.24 -14.93 -12.19
C PHE A 239 -14.56 -15.00 -11.40
N GLN A 240 -15.13 -13.85 -11.02
CA GLN A 240 -16.35 -13.77 -10.20
C GLN A 240 -17.23 -12.59 -10.65
N PRO A 241 -17.90 -12.69 -11.82
CA PRO A 241 -18.63 -11.58 -12.45
C PRO A 241 -19.84 -11.08 -11.64
N ASN A 242 -20.27 -11.75 -10.58
CA ASN A 242 -21.44 -11.31 -9.83
C ASN A 242 -21.13 -10.22 -8.80
N TYR A 243 -19.93 -10.26 -8.22
CA TYR A 243 -19.43 -9.35 -7.19
C TYR A 243 -18.08 -9.88 -6.69
N TYR A 244 -17.06 -9.03 -6.63
CA TYR A 244 -15.81 -9.34 -5.93
C TYR A 244 -15.41 -8.11 -5.12
N GLN A 245 -14.96 -8.29 -3.88
CA GLN A 245 -14.45 -7.20 -3.06
C GLN A 245 -13.42 -7.74 -2.06
N THR A 246 -12.32 -7.01 -1.91
CA THR A 246 -11.32 -7.25 -0.86
C THR A 246 -11.47 -6.25 0.27
N ASN A 247 -10.96 -6.60 1.45
CA ASN A 247 -10.97 -5.76 2.66
C ASN A 247 -9.59 -5.79 3.34
N TYR A 248 -8.53 -5.52 2.59
CA TYR A 248 -7.20 -5.26 3.15
C TYR A 248 -7.14 -3.85 3.75
N TYR A 249 -6.24 -3.62 4.69
CA TYR A 249 -6.07 -2.31 5.32
C TYR A 249 -5.34 -1.33 4.41
N PHE A 250 -4.46 -1.81 3.54
CA PHE A 250 -3.57 -0.96 2.74
C PHE A 250 -4.12 -0.58 1.35
N ILE A 251 -4.83 -1.49 0.68
CA ILE A 251 -5.49 -1.25 -0.60
C ILE A 251 -6.62 -2.24 -0.80
N ASN A 252 -7.77 -1.79 -1.28
CA ASN A 252 -8.94 -2.62 -1.56
C ASN A 252 -9.25 -2.63 -3.05
N PHE A 253 -9.81 -3.74 -3.53
CA PHE A 253 -10.28 -3.92 -4.89
C PHE A 253 -11.74 -4.35 -4.87
N ALA A 254 -12.52 -3.92 -5.85
CA ALA A 254 -13.86 -4.40 -6.04
C ALA A 254 -14.28 -4.35 -7.51
N ILE A 255 -15.11 -5.31 -7.90
CA ILE A 255 -15.88 -5.26 -9.14
C ILE A 255 -17.34 -5.51 -8.82
N ILE A 256 -18.22 -4.74 -9.43
CA ILE A 256 -19.65 -4.83 -9.20
C ILE A 256 -20.42 -4.56 -10.49
N PRO A 257 -21.35 -5.44 -10.90
CA PRO A 257 -22.16 -5.19 -12.08
C PRO A 257 -23.07 -4.00 -11.85
N TYR A 258 -23.36 -3.25 -12.91
CA TYR A 258 -24.21 -2.06 -12.83
C TYR A 258 -25.57 -2.32 -12.21
N SER A 259 -26.12 -3.53 -12.36
CA SER A 259 -27.42 -3.95 -11.80
C SER A 259 -27.52 -3.91 -10.26
N ARG A 260 -26.40 -3.83 -9.53
CA ARG A 260 -26.41 -3.72 -8.06
C ARG A 260 -26.48 -2.28 -7.54
N ASN A 261 -26.35 -1.28 -8.42
CA ASN A 261 -26.56 0.16 -8.18
C ASN A 261 -25.70 0.84 -7.10
N SER A 262 -25.00 0.12 -6.21
CA SER A 262 -24.11 0.72 -5.20
C SER A 262 -23.05 -0.23 -4.67
N LEU A 263 -21.96 0.33 -4.15
CA LEU A 263 -20.83 -0.36 -3.53
C LEU A 263 -20.39 0.40 -2.28
N THR A 264 -19.92 -0.29 -1.23
CA THR A 264 -19.32 0.35 -0.05
C THR A 264 -17.87 -0.12 0.15
N MET A 265 -16.96 0.84 0.23
CA MET A 265 -15.54 0.62 0.54
C MET A 265 -15.28 1.01 1.98
N ASN A 266 -14.57 0.16 2.72
CA ASN A 266 -14.18 0.42 4.10
C ASN A 266 -12.74 0.95 4.14
N GLY A 267 -12.54 2.06 4.85
CA GLY A 267 -11.22 2.60 5.16
C GLY A 267 -10.97 2.57 6.67
N GLN A 268 -9.91 3.25 7.12
CA GLN A 268 -9.63 3.34 8.55
C GLN A 268 -10.66 4.24 9.26
N GLN A 269 -11.49 3.63 10.10
CA GLN A 269 -12.53 4.33 10.87
C GLN A 269 -13.53 5.14 10.04
N HIS A 270 -13.66 4.83 8.75
CA HIS A 270 -14.64 5.44 7.87
C HIS A 270 -15.07 4.45 6.79
N SER A 271 -16.18 4.76 6.11
CA SER A 271 -16.66 4.00 4.96
C SER A 271 -17.17 4.95 3.90
N THR A 272 -16.99 4.58 2.64
CA THR A 272 -17.48 5.36 1.51
C THR A 272 -18.37 4.49 0.62
N LYS A 273 -19.65 4.84 0.55
CA LYS A 273 -20.61 4.25 -0.36
C LYS A 273 -20.67 5.06 -1.66
N ILE A 274 -20.53 4.38 -2.79
CA ILE A 274 -20.70 4.90 -4.13
C ILE A 274 -22.04 4.39 -4.63
N ASP A 275 -22.96 5.28 -5.01
CA ASP A 275 -24.32 4.92 -5.42
C ASP A 275 -24.61 5.53 -6.80
N TRP A 276 -24.90 4.69 -7.78
CA TRP A 276 -25.24 5.07 -9.16
C TRP A 276 -26.66 4.62 -9.52
N SER A 277 -27.56 4.52 -8.55
CA SER A 277 -28.98 4.20 -8.79
C SER A 277 -29.66 5.15 -9.78
N GLY A 278 -29.14 6.36 -9.96
CA GLY A 278 -29.60 7.31 -10.97
C GLY A 278 -29.02 7.11 -12.38
N TYR A 279 -28.01 6.24 -12.56
CA TYR A 279 -27.44 5.95 -13.87
C TYR A 279 -28.33 4.99 -14.66
N ASN A 280 -28.80 5.46 -15.82
CA ASN A 280 -29.52 4.64 -16.77
C ASN A 280 -28.53 3.95 -17.72
N TYR A 281 -28.10 2.74 -17.40
CA TYR A 281 -27.13 2.00 -18.20
C TYR A 281 -27.75 1.42 -19.48
N ALA A 282 -27.25 1.85 -20.64
CA ALA A 282 -27.69 1.36 -21.95
C ALA A 282 -27.14 -0.04 -22.31
N SER A 283 -26.15 -0.53 -21.56
CA SER A 283 -25.50 -1.81 -21.79
C SER A 283 -25.01 -2.43 -20.48
N ASN A 284 -24.80 -3.75 -20.47
CA ASN A 284 -24.21 -4.45 -19.33
C ASN A 284 -22.78 -3.98 -19.11
N GLY A 285 -22.42 -3.75 -17.85
CA GLY A 285 -21.10 -3.29 -17.48
C GLY A 285 -20.81 -3.45 -16.00
N PHE A 286 -19.62 -3.02 -15.62
CA PHE A 286 -19.08 -3.15 -14.28
C PHE A 286 -18.55 -1.82 -13.81
N LEU A 287 -18.80 -1.49 -12.54
CA LEU A 287 -17.97 -0.54 -11.84
C LEU A 287 -16.79 -1.30 -11.24
N MET A 288 -15.59 -1.01 -11.73
CA MET A 288 -14.35 -1.47 -11.11
C MET A 288 -13.83 -0.38 -10.17
N VAL A 289 -13.44 -0.78 -8.97
CA VAL A 289 -12.97 0.14 -7.93
C VAL A 289 -11.69 -0.40 -7.31
N TYR A 290 -10.76 0.49 -7.02
CA TYR A 290 -9.79 0.26 -5.96
C TYR A 290 -9.73 1.46 -5.04
N SER A 291 -9.40 1.22 -3.78
CA SER A 291 -9.33 2.26 -2.75
C SER A 291 -8.09 2.08 -1.89
N PHE A 292 -7.45 3.17 -1.50
CA PHE A 292 -6.23 3.14 -0.70
C PHE A 292 -6.10 4.41 0.16
N PRO A 293 -5.37 4.35 1.29
CA PRO A 293 -5.07 5.51 2.10
C PRO A 293 -4.27 6.58 1.32
N PRO A 294 -4.73 7.84 1.29
CA PRO A 294 -4.10 8.95 0.55
C PRO A 294 -2.66 9.24 0.97
N GLU A 295 -2.31 8.93 2.22
CA GLU A 295 -1.00 9.19 2.81
C GLU A 295 0.11 8.40 2.10
N ILE A 296 -0.21 7.26 1.47
CA ILE A 296 0.72 6.49 0.64
C ILE A 296 1.29 7.37 -0.48
N PHE A 297 0.51 8.35 -0.98
CA PHE A 297 0.91 9.29 -2.04
C PHE A 297 1.24 10.70 -1.55
N GLY A 298 1.30 10.92 -0.25
CA GLY A 298 1.64 12.23 0.30
C GLY A 298 0.48 13.20 0.47
N ILE A 299 -0.75 12.76 0.22
CA ILE A 299 -1.93 13.60 0.44
C ILE A 299 -2.25 13.58 1.94
N ARG A 300 -2.23 14.75 2.58
CA ARG A 300 -2.58 14.92 4.01
C ARG A 300 -3.90 15.64 4.16
N ASN A 301 -4.58 15.38 5.28
CA ASN A 301 -5.89 15.96 5.65
C ASN A 301 -7.07 15.48 4.80
N ALA A 302 -6.90 14.40 4.07
CA ALA A 302 -8.03 13.68 3.52
C ALA A 302 -8.81 13.00 4.65
N TYR A 303 -10.12 13.04 4.55
CA TYR A 303 -11.04 12.42 5.50
C TYR A 303 -11.52 11.04 5.04
N SER A 304 -11.28 10.71 3.77
CA SER A 304 -11.55 9.41 3.19
C SER A 304 -10.31 8.84 2.55
N ASP A 305 -10.32 7.53 2.32
CA ASP A 305 -9.45 6.90 1.36
C ASP A 305 -9.61 7.56 -0.02
N VAL A 306 -8.58 7.43 -0.85
CA VAL A 306 -8.73 7.66 -2.29
C VAL A 306 -9.54 6.51 -2.86
N ILE A 307 -10.48 6.83 -3.73
CA ILE A 307 -11.35 5.86 -4.41
C ILE A 307 -11.20 6.08 -5.90
N CYS A 308 -10.65 5.09 -6.58
CA CYS A 308 -10.57 5.09 -8.03
C CYS A 308 -11.81 4.44 -8.61
N LEU A 309 -12.56 5.18 -9.43
CA LEU A 309 -13.72 4.67 -10.14
C LEU A 309 -13.38 4.43 -11.60
N ARG A 310 -13.59 3.19 -12.07
CA ARG A 310 -13.34 2.74 -13.45
C ARG A 310 -14.56 1.99 -13.99
N PRO A 311 -15.58 2.71 -14.45
CA PRO A 311 -16.74 2.09 -15.07
C PRO A 311 -16.37 1.52 -16.45
N THR A 312 -16.80 0.31 -16.78
CA THR A 312 -16.47 -0.36 -18.04
C THR A 312 -17.67 -1.00 -18.70
N ILE A 313 -17.72 -0.88 -20.03
CA ILE A 313 -18.71 -1.49 -20.90
C ILE A 313 -18.11 -2.77 -21.48
N ALA A 314 -18.55 -3.93 -20.98
CA ALA A 314 -18.42 -5.27 -21.59
C ALA A 314 -18.60 -6.35 -20.51
N ALA A 315 -19.21 -7.48 -20.89
CA ALA A 315 -19.26 -8.67 -20.04
C ALA A 315 -17.89 -9.36 -19.86
N SER A 316 -16.97 -9.16 -20.81
CA SER A 316 -15.61 -9.71 -20.78
C SER A 316 -14.63 -8.66 -21.34
N PRO A 317 -14.18 -7.71 -20.52
CA PRO A 317 -13.20 -6.73 -20.97
C PRO A 317 -11.88 -7.41 -21.31
N ALA A 318 -11.22 -6.91 -22.36
CA ALA A 318 -9.85 -7.25 -22.71
C ALA A 318 -8.97 -6.07 -22.32
N TYR A 319 -7.84 -6.35 -21.67
CA TYR A 319 -6.86 -5.30 -21.42
C TYR A 319 -6.24 -4.80 -22.71
N SER A 320 -6.30 -3.49 -22.90
CA SER A 320 -5.48 -2.77 -23.87
C SER A 320 -4.84 -1.57 -23.16
N ALA A 321 -3.54 -1.40 -23.38
CA ALA A 321 -2.82 -0.25 -22.85
C ALA A 321 -3.32 1.08 -23.46
N THR A 322 -3.94 1.03 -24.64
CA THR A 322 -4.39 2.21 -25.41
C THR A 322 -5.91 2.32 -25.57
N GLU A 323 -6.66 1.23 -25.39
CA GLU A 323 -8.10 1.15 -25.68
C GLU A 323 -8.85 0.43 -24.56
N ASN A 324 -9.00 1.09 -23.42
CA ASN A 324 -9.88 0.56 -22.40
C ASN A 324 -11.33 0.92 -22.74
N ASN A 325 -12.23 -0.07 -22.79
CA ASN A 325 -13.67 0.11 -22.95
C ASN A 325 -14.31 0.71 -21.69
N PHE A 326 -13.83 1.88 -21.27
CA PHE A 326 -14.43 2.62 -20.17
C PHE A 326 -15.76 3.19 -20.61
N ASP A 327 -16.71 3.27 -19.67
CA ASP A 327 -18.03 3.85 -19.91
C ASP A 327 -17.98 5.37 -19.70
N PRO A 328 -17.92 6.19 -20.76
CA PRO A 328 -17.87 7.65 -20.61
C PRO A 328 -19.19 8.21 -20.08
N LEU A 329 -20.28 7.44 -20.12
CA LEU A 329 -21.63 7.87 -19.74
C LEU A 329 -22.02 7.45 -18.32
N PHE A 330 -21.15 6.77 -17.56
CA PHE A 330 -21.43 6.27 -16.20
C PHE A 330 -21.62 7.39 -15.16
N LYS A 331 -22.76 8.05 -15.22
CA LYS A 331 -23.26 9.11 -14.32
C LYS A 331 -24.78 9.22 -14.50
N PRO A 332 -25.53 9.77 -13.52
CA PRO A 332 -25.07 10.36 -12.27
C PRO A 332 -24.67 9.32 -11.21
N LEU A 333 -23.83 9.74 -10.27
CA LEU A 333 -23.57 8.98 -9.04
C LEU A 333 -23.46 9.91 -7.83
N THR A 334 -23.68 9.37 -6.64
CA THR A 334 -23.53 10.05 -5.36
C THR A 334 -22.53 9.31 -4.47
N ILE A 335 -21.85 10.05 -3.60
CA ILE A 335 -20.92 9.52 -2.62
C ILE A 335 -21.47 9.79 -1.23
N THR A 336 -21.68 8.73 -0.45
CA THR A 336 -21.97 8.84 0.98
C THR A 336 -20.73 8.45 1.78
N TRP A 337 -20.19 9.37 2.55
CA TRP A 337 -19.05 9.13 3.44
C TRP A 337 -19.52 9.14 4.89
N SER A 338 -19.16 8.11 5.64
CA SER A 338 -19.51 7.94 7.06
C SER A 338 -18.24 7.71 7.86
N TRP A 339 -18.19 8.18 9.10
CA TRP A 339 -17.02 8.05 9.96
C TRP A 339 -17.39 7.57 11.37
N THR A 340 -16.45 6.88 11.97
CA THR A 340 -16.53 6.37 13.35
C THR A 340 -15.50 7.04 14.25
N ASP A 341 -14.50 7.72 13.68
CA ASP A 341 -13.49 8.47 14.44
C ASP A 341 -14.17 9.52 15.34
N THR A 342 -13.94 9.42 16.64
CA THR A 342 -14.51 10.32 17.66
C THR A 342 -13.70 11.59 17.81
N SER A 343 -12.46 11.63 17.32
CA SER A 343 -11.59 12.81 17.34
C SER A 343 -11.79 13.72 16.13
N LEU A 344 -12.41 13.21 15.06
CA LEU A 344 -12.64 13.95 13.83
C LEU A 344 -13.75 15.00 13.99
N THR A 345 -13.41 16.28 13.80
CA THR A 345 -14.37 17.38 13.74
C THR A 345 -14.69 17.71 12.29
N VAL A 346 -15.97 17.57 11.90
CA VAL A 346 -16.43 17.79 10.53
C VAL A 346 -17.25 19.07 10.43
N VAL A 347 -16.88 19.96 9.51
CA VAL A 347 -17.65 21.16 9.16
C VAL A 347 -18.15 21.01 7.72
N ALA A 348 -19.45 20.75 7.56
CA ALA A 348 -20.06 20.39 6.27
C ALA A 348 -19.73 21.39 5.13
N ALA A 349 -19.77 22.69 5.42
CA ALA A 349 -19.49 23.75 4.43
C ALA A 349 -18.08 23.67 3.82
N ASN A 350 -17.14 23.12 4.60
CA ASN A 350 -15.73 23.02 4.22
C ASN A 350 -15.44 21.75 3.41
N LEU A 351 -16.29 20.72 3.49
CA LEU A 351 -16.06 19.48 2.76
C LEU A 351 -16.16 19.70 1.25
N LYS A 352 -15.15 19.22 0.53
CA LYS A 352 -15.07 19.22 -0.92
C LYS A 352 -14.66 17.82 -1.39
N LEU A 353 -15.11 17.49 -2.61
CA LEU A 353 -14.64 16.31 -3.33
C LEU A 353 -13.49 16.73 -4.24
N PHE A 354 -12.33 16.13 -4.07
CA PHE A 354 -11.18 16.35 -4.94
C PHE A 354 -11.00 15.18 -5.88
N LYS A 355 -10.40 15.47 -7.03
CA LYS A 355 -10.06 14.49 -8.06
C LYS A 355 -8.67 14.70 -8.64
N PHE A 356 -8.10 13.62 -9.16
CA PHE A 356 -6.88 13.65 -9.96
C PHE A 356 -6.82 12.45 -10.92
N PRO A 357 -6.04 12.55 -12.03
CA PRO A 357 -5.85 11.45 -12.96
C PRO A 357 -5.11 10.27 -12.31
N ILE A 358 -5.40 9.05 -12.75
CA ILE A 358 -4.77 7.82 -12.23
C ILE A 358 -3.23 7.84 -12.35
N GLY A 359 -2.72 8.39 -13.44
CA GLY A 359 -1.29 8.38 -13.73
C GLY A 359 -0.48 9.42 -12.97
N ASP A 360 -1.13 10.47 -12.46
CA ASP A 360 -0.45 11.65 -11.92
C ASP A 360 -1.03 12.02 -10.56
N ALA A 361 -0.35 11.59 -9.50
CA ALA A 361 -0.63 12.03 -8.13
C ALA A 361 0.14 13.33 -7.78
N LEU A 362 0.34 14.21 -8.75
CA LEU A 362 1.02 15.50 -8.52
C LEU A 362 0.03 16.48 -7.89
N GLU A 363 0.50 17.30 -6.94
CA GLU A 363 -0.32 18.35 -6.31
C GLU A 363 -1.03 19.22 -7.34
N ALA A 364 -0.28 19.65 -8.38
CA ALA A 364 -0.80 20.47 -9.46
C ALA A 364 -1.92 19.79 -10.28
N SER A 365 -2.05 18.47 -10.22
CA SER A 365 -3.09 17.69 -10.90
C SER A 365 -4.34 17.49 -10.04
N ILE A 366 -4.30 17.86 -8.76
CA ILE A 366 -5.43 17.75 -7.84
C ILE A 366 -6.35 18.96 -8.02
N THR A 367 -7.58 18.69 -8.44
CA THR A 367 -8.61 19.71 -8.65
C THR A 367 -9.88 19.36 -7.90
N GLN A 368 -10.65 20.37 -7.51
CA GLN A 368 -11.97 20.14 -6.92
C GLN A 368 -12.95 19.65 -8.00
N GLU A 369 -13.80 18.67 -7.68
CA GLU A 369 -14.93 18.31 -8.53
C GLU A 369 -15.98 19.43 -8.50
N SER A 370 -16.25 20.00 -9.67
CA SER A 370 -17.10 21.18 -9.79
C SER A 370 -18.58 20.83 -9.54
N GLY A 371 -19.31 21.71 -8.87
CA GLY A 371 -20.74 21.52 -8.58
C GLY A 371 -21.07 20.47 -7.52
N VAL A 372 -20.06 19.81 -6.94
CA VAL A 372 -20.26 18.83 -5.86
C VAL A 372 -20.19 19.52 -4.50
N THR A 373 -21.27 19.39 -3.73
CA THR A 373 -21.36 19.85 -2.34
C THR A 373 -21.81 18.70 -1.44
N PHE A 374 -21.55 18.80 -0.13
CA PHE A 374 -21.93 17.77 0.84
C PHE A 374 -23.02 18.28 1.78
N THR A 375 -24.03 17.44 2.01
CA THR A 375 -25.01 17.62 3.09
C THR A 375 -24.72 16.59 4.18
N CYS A 376 -24.49 17.04 5.41
CA CYS A 376 -24.06 16.18 6.50
C CYS A 376 -25.11 16.04 7.60
N ASN A 377 -25.28 14.82 8.09
CA ASN A 377 -25.91 14.53 9.36
C ASN A 377 -24.81 14.25 10.40
N LEU A 378 -24.43 15.28 11.16
CA LEU A 378 -23.33 15.17 12.13
C LEU A 378 -23.67 14.25 13.32
N GLY A 379 -24.95 14.14 13.69
CA GLY A 379 -25.39 13.25 14.77
C GLY A 379 -25.27 11.78 14.39
N ALA A 380 -25.63 11.43 13.15
CA ALA A 380 -25.47 10.09 12.60
C ALA A 380 -24.10 9.86 11.92
N LYS A 381 -23.20 10.84 11.95
CA LYS A 381 -21.84 10.81 11.41
C LYS A 381 -21.73 10.35 9.94
N TYR A 382 -22.51 10.99 9.06
CA TYR A 382 -22.33 10.82 7.62
C TYR A 382 -22.59 12.09 6.82
N CYS A 383 -22.03 12.16 5.61
CA CYS A 383 -22.24 13.20 4.62
C CYS A 383 -22.56 12.59 3.26
N VAL A 384 -23.49 13.19 2.53
CA VAL A 384 -23.90 12.77 1.19
C VAL A 384 -23.55 13.87 0.20
N SER A 385 -22.89 13.52 -0.90
CA SER A 385 -22.60 14.44 -1.98
C SER A 385 -23.86 14.74 -2.80
N THR A 386 -23.94 15.92 -3.41
CA THR A 386 -24.80 16.12 -4.58
C THR A 386 -24.37 15.16 -5.71
N SER A 387 -25.26 14.96 -6.69
CA SER A 387 -24.98 14.11 -7.85
C SER A 387 -23.77 14.62 -8.63
N ILE A 388 -22.79 13.75 -8.82
CA ILE A 388 -21.69 13.94 -9.75
C ILE A 388 -22.23 13.63 -11.14
N THR A 389 -22.15 14.58 -12.07
CA THR A 389 -22.77 14.49 -13.41
C THR A 389 -21.78 14.54 -14.56
N THR A 390 -20.51 14.86 -14.30
CA THR A 390 -19.46 14.96 -15.30
C THR A 390 -18.52 13.76 -15.23
N THR A 391 -18.14 13.22 -16.39
CA THR A 391 -17.14 12.16 -16.54
C THR A 391 -15.93 12.73 -17.27
N PRO A 392 -14.72 12.66 -16.71
CA PRO A 392 -13.51 12.88 -17.49
C PRO A 392 -13.40 11.82 -18.60
N PRO A 393 -13.11 12.20 -19.86
CA PRO A 393 -13.04 11.25 -20.95
C PRO A 393 -11.94 10.20 -20.75
N ASN A 394 -12.23 8.96 -21.15
CA ASN A 394 -11.29 7.87 -21.47
C ASN A 394 -10.37 7.33 -20.36
N THR A 395 -10.57 7.72 -19.09
CA THR A 395 -9.79 7.18 -17.96
C THR A 395 -10.65 7.06 -16.70
N GLY A 396 -10.28 6.15 -15.79
CA GLY A 396 -10.84 6.21 -14.44
C GLY A 396 -10.39 7.45 -13.69
N VAL A 397 -11.08 7.77 -12.59
CA VAL A 397 -10.83 8.99 -11.81
C VAL A 397 -10.62 8.62 -10.36
N ASN A 398 -9.57 9.17 -9.75
CA ASN A 398 -9.35 9.07 -8.32
C ASN A 398 -10.11 10.20 -7.62
N TYR A 399 -10.88 9.87 -6.60
CA TYR A 399 -11.62 10.81 -5.77
C TYR A 399 -11.22 10.69 -4.30
N PHE A 400 -11.24 11.79 -3.57
CA PHE A 400 -11.14 11.77 -2.10
C PHE A 400 -11.83 12.99 -1.49
N ILE A 401 -12.21 12.88 -0.22
CA ILE A 401 -12.92 13.93 0.52
C ILE A 401 -11.93 14.65 1.43
N SER A 402 -11.97 15.98 1.45
CA SER A 402 -11.10 16.83 2.26
C SER A 402 -11.73 18.21 2.48
N THR A 403 -11.22 19.01 3.43
CA THR A 403 -11.66 20.40 3.66
C THR A 403 -10.93 21.45 2.81
N GLY A 404 -9.92 21.04 2.06
CA GLY A 404 -9.14 21.83 1.11
C GLY A 404 -8.39 20.87 0.19
N GLN A 405 -7.52 21.34 -0.72
CA GLN A 405 -6.76 20.49 -1.66
C GLN A 405 -5.92 19.36 -0.99
N GLY A 406 -5.95 19.30 0.34
CA GLY A 406 -4.95 18.69 1.18
C GLY A 406 -3.79 19.66 1.26
N ALA A 407 -3.04 19.65 2.36
CA ALA A 407 -1.65 20.00 2.19
C ALA A 407 -1.06 18.81 1.43
N VAL A 408 -0.95 18.89 0.11
CA VAL A 408 0.00 18.02 -0.58
C VAL A 408 1.35 18.60 -0.15
N ALA A 409 1.78 18.22 1.04
CA ALA A 409 3.19 18.26 1.31
C ALA A 409 3.83 17.56 0.11
N ASP A 410 4.81 18.21 -0.54
CA ASP A 410 5.66 17.59 -1.56
C ASP A 410 5.78 16.11 -1.22
N LYS A 411 5.52 15.19 -2.17
CA LYS A 411 5.58 13.73 -1.91
C LYS A 411 6.83 13.37 -1.10
N ASN A 412 7.91 14.14 -1.29
CA ASN A 412 9.15 14.12 -0.52
C ASN A 412 8.97 14.55 0.95
N LYS A 413 8.32 15.68 1.24
CA LYS A 413 7.93 16.10 2.60
C LYS A 413 7.06 15.08 3.32
N VAL A 414 6.20 14.33 2.61
CA VAL A 414 5.49 13.22 3.24
C VAL A 414 6.40 12.05 3.50
N GLN A 415 7.27 11.65 2.56
CA GLN A 415 8.28 10.65 2.86
C GLN A 415 9.15 11.05 4.06
N CYS A 416 9.58 12.31 4.19
CA CYS A 416 10.33 12.79 5.36
C CYS A 416 9.53 12.65 6.65
N ARG A 417 8.27 13.10 6.65
CA ARG A 417 7.42 12.97 7.85
C ARG A 417 7.01 11.52 8.14
N LEU A 418 6.87 10.65 7.13
CA LEU A 418 6.71 9.20 7.31
C LEU A 418 7.93 8.57 8.00
N GLN A 419 9.03 9.31 8.09
CA GLN A 419 10.24 8.94 8.84
C GLN A 419 10.45 9.77 10.11
N GLY A 420 9.50 10.61 10.52
CA GLY A 420 9.70 11.55 11.62
C GLY A 420 10.72 12.66 11.35
N LYS A 421 11.16 12.85 10.09
CA LYS A 421 12.11 13.89 9.67
C LYS A 421 11.40 15.14 9.17
N SER A 422 12.10 16.28 9.26
CA SER A 422 11.66 17.56 8.71
C SER A 422 12.07 17.67 7.24
N TRP A 423 11.29 18.41 6.43
CA TRP A 423 11.64 18.65 5.02
C TRP A 423 12.28 20.03 4.88
N SER A 424 13.50 20.08 4.35
CA SER A 424 14.24 21.32 4.14
C SER A 424 13.85 22.07 2.85
N GLY A 425 13.06 21.43 1.96
CA GLY A 425 12.78 21.91 0.60
C GLY A 425 13.49 21.11 -0.49
N THR A 426 14.57 20.39 -0.15
CA THR A 426 15.34 19.55 -1.08
C THR A 426 15.72 18.19 -0.49
N VAL A 427 15.87 18.06 0.83
CA VAL A 427 16.24 16.81 1.52
C VAL A 427 15.45 16.62 2.82
N CYS A 428 15.30 15.36 3.24
CA CYS A 428 14.79 15.03 4.57
C CYS A 428 15.91 15.17 5.61
N SER A 429 15.68 15.96 6.68
CA SER A 429 16.62 16.20 7.77
C SER A 429 16.01 16.01 9.14
#